data_AF-A0AAV5DAH8-F1
#
_entry.id   AF-A0AAV5DAH8-F1
#
_cell.length_a   1.000
_cell.length_b   1.000
_cell.length_c   1.000
_cell.angle_alpha   90.00
_cell.angle_beta   90.00
_cell.angle_gamma   90.00
#
_symmetry.space_group_name_H-M   'P 1'
#
loop_
_entity.id
_entity.type
_entity.pdbx_description
1 polymer ?
#
loop_
_entity_poly.entity_id
_entity_poly.type
_entity_poly.pdbx_seq_one_letter_code
_entity_poly.pdbx_strand_id
1 'polypeptide(L)' 'MSFAMLEHLTEIFLFPEVKDFWFVSIIGLLMVVIGEIFRKLAVVTAGRAFTHVIRIYHDDHHQLVTHGVYR' A
#
# COMPACT_ATOMS: atom_id res chain seq x y z
N MET A 1 -4.96 -13.52 -2.53
CA MET A 1 -5.24 -13.24 -3.96
C MET A 1 -6.26 -14.22 -4.52
N SER A 2 -6.05 -15.54 -4.41
CA SER A 2 -6.98 -16.54 -4.96
C SER A 2 -8.41 -16.46 -4.40
N PHE A 3 -8.57 -16.27 -3.08
CA PHE A 3 -9.90 -16.10 -2.46
C PHE A 3 -10.63 -14.83 -2.90
N ALA A 4 -9.92 -13.70 -3.03
CA ALA A 4 -10.49 -12.44 -3.48
C ALA A 4 -10.94 -12.49 -4.95
N MET A 5 -10.19 -13.20 -5.81
CA MET A 5 -10.63 -13.46 -7.18
C MET A 5 -11.91 -14.29 -7.19
N LEU A 6 -11.97 -15.36 -6.40
CA LEU A 6 -13.15 -16.22 -6.33
C LEU A 6 -14.38 -15.46 -5.84
N GLU A 7 -14.25 -14.66 -4.78
CA GLU A 7 -15.29 -13.75 -4.28
C GLU A 7 -15.78 -12.81 -5.39
N HIS A 8 -14.86 -12.11 -6.07
CA HIS A 8 -15.21 -11.17 -7.11
C HIS A 8 -15.94 -11.82 -8.29
N LEU A 9 -15.52 -13.01 -8.73
CA LEU A 9 -16.21 -13.79 -9.75
C LEU A 9 -17.62 -14.19 -9.28
N THR A 10 -17.75 -14.76 -8.09
CA THR A 10 -19.04 -15.20 -7.55
C THR A 10 -20.04 -14.05 -7.43
N GLU A 11 -19.60 -12.88 -6.96
CA GLU A 11 -20.43 -11.68 -6.88
C GLU A 11 -20.89 -11.18 -8.26
N ILE A 12 -20.04 -11.23 -9.30
CA ILE A 12 -20.46 -10.86 -10.67
C ILE A 12 -21.54 -11.82 -11.19
N PHE A 13 -21.40 -13.12 -10.90
CA PHE A 13 -22.34 -14.13 -11.36
C PHE A 13 -23.70 -14.09 -10.62
N LEU A 14 -23.71 -13.81 -9.32
CA LEU A 14 -24.95 -13.80 -8.53
C LEU A 14 -25.60 -12.41 -8.42
N PHE A 15 -24.81 -11.32 -8.38
CA PHE A 15 -25.29 -9.97 -8.09
C PHE A 15 -24.57 -8.90 -8.93
N PRO A 16 -24.85 -8.83 -10.24
CA PRO A 16 -24.19 -7.88 -11.15
C PRO A 16 -24.49 -6.41 -10.82
N GLU A 17 -25.65 -6.10 -10.22
CA GLU A 17 -26.07 -4.73 -9.87
C GLU A 17 -25.16 -4.08 -8.82
N VAL A 18 -24.52 -4.86 -7.95
CA VAL A 18 -23.64 -4.33 -6.89
C VAL A 18 -22.31 -3.82 -7.49
N LYS A 19 -21.94 -4.31 -8.67
CA LYS A 19 -20.74 -3.87 -9.39
C LYS A 19 -20.93 -2.58 -10.19
N ASP A 20 -22.17 -2.10 -10.35
CA ASP A 20 -22.48 -0.92 -11.17
C ASP A 20 -22.06 0.40 -10.48
N PHE A 21 -21.76 0.35 -9.18
CA PHE A 21 -21.20 1.47 -8.42
C PHE A 21 -19.72 1.70 -8.74
N TRP A 22 -19.43 2.14 -9.97
CA TRP A 22 -18.08 2.43 -10.46
C TRP A 22 -17.30 3.41 -9.55
N PHE A 23 -18.01 4.31 -8.87
CA PHE A 23 -17.44 5.25 -7.91
C PHE A 23 -16.68 4.56 -6.76
N VAL A 24 -17.17 3.42 -6.26
CA VAL A 24 -16.51 2.66 -5.19
C VAL A 24 -15.15 2.16 -5.67
N SER A 25 -15.08 1.65 -6.91
CA SER A 25 -13.83 1.20 -7.53
C SER A 25 -12.85 2.36 -7.77
N ILE A 26 -13.34 3.54 -8.17
CA ILE A 26 -12.50 4.73 -8.33
C ILE A 26 -11.90 5.18 -6.99
N ILE A 27 -12.71 5.23 -5.93
CA ILE A 27 -12.21 5.57 -4.60
C ILE A 27 -11.16 4.56 -4.15
N GLY A 28 -11.42 3.26 -4.32
CA GLY A 28 -10.47 2.21 -3.99
C GLY A 28 -9.15 2.37 -4.74
N LEU A 29 -9.21 2.66 -6.05
CA LEU A 29 -8.03 2.91 -6.88
C LEU A 29 -7.26 4.15 -6.40
N LEU A 30 -7.95 5.24 -6.10
CA LEU A 30 -7.33 6.45 -5.56
C LEU A 30 -6.63 6.19 -4.23
N MET A 31 -7.25 5.44 -3.32
CA MET A 31 -6.62 5.06 -2.04
C MET A 31 -5.34 4.24 -2.28
N VAL A 32 -5.37 3.27 -3.20
CA VAL A 32 -4.19 2.44 -3.54
C VAL A 32 -3.06 3.30 -4.11
N VAL A 33 -3.37 4.19 -5.06
CA VAL A 33 -2.37 5.08 -5.67
C VAL A 33 -1.74 6.00 -4.63
N ILE A 34 -2.55 6.62 -3.78
CA ILE A 34 -2.07 7.48 -2.69
C ILE A 34 -1.18 6.66 -1.73
N GLY A 35 -1.62 5.47 -1.33
CA GLY A 35 -0.85 4.58 -0.47
C GLY A 35 0.48 4.16 -1.08
N GLU A 36 0.52 3.88 -2.38
CA GLU A 36 1.74 3.53 -3.09
C GLU A 36 2.72 4.72 -3.16
N ILE A 37 2.21 5.93 -3.39
CA ILE A 37 3.02 7.16 -3.35
C ILE A 37 3.63 7.34 -1.96
N PHE A 38 2.82 7.27 -0.89
CA PHE A 38 3.31 7.38 0.48
C PHE A 38 4.37 6.33 0.79
N ARG A 39 4.16 5.07 0.39
CA ARG A 39 5.14 4.00 0.54
C ARG A 39 6.45 4.34 -0.16
N LYS A 40 6.42 4.77 -1.43
CA LYS A 40 7.63 5.13 -2.18
C LYS A 40 8.33 6.34 -1.55
N LEU A 41 7.57 7.35 -1.13
CA LEU A 41 8.12 8.51 -0.43
C LEU A 41 8.79 8.10 0.88
N ALA A 42 8.18 7.21 1.67
CA ALA A 42 8.75 6.70 2.91
C ALA A 42 10.06 5.91 2.67
N VAL A 43 10.13 5.10 1.61
CA VAL A 43 11.36 4.40 1.21
C VAL A 43 12.45 5.39 0.78
N VAL A 44 12.09 6.37 -0.06
CA VAL A 44 13.03 7.41 -0.53
C VAL A 44 13.52 8.29 0.62
N THR A 45 12.62 8.67 1.54
CA THR A 45 12.93 9.50 2.72
C THR A 45 13.83 8.74 3.69
N ALA A 46 13.58 7.44 3.89
CA ALA A 46 14.45 6.59 4.71
C ALA A 46 15.81 6.31 4.04
N GLY A 47 15.88 6.26 2.70
CA GLY A 47 17.13 6.20 1.95
C GLY A 47 18.05 5.06 2.41
N ARG A 48 19.24 5.39 2.92
CA ARG A 48 20.22 4.41 3.42
C ARG A 48 19.80 3.71 4.73
N ALA A 49 18.83 4.28 5.44
CA ALA A 49 18.21 3.68 6.62
C ALA A 49 17.01 2.78 6.25
N PHE A 50 16.62 2.69 4.97
CA PHE A 50 15.58 1.74 4.55
C PHE A 50 16.20 0.34 4.38
N THR A 51 15.81 -0.59 5.25
CA THR A 51 16.15 -2.00 5.08
C THR A 51 14.87 -2.80 4.82
N HIS A 52 14.87 -3.65 3.80
CA HIS A 52 13.76 -4.58 3.53
C HIS A 52 13.49 -5.56 4.67
N VAL A 53 14.50 -5.80 5.53
CA VAL A 53 14.45 -6.66 6.70
C VAL A 53 14.72 -5.80 7.93
N ILE A 54 13.90 -5.99 8.97
CA ILE A 54 14.05 -5.27 10.24
C ILE A 54 15.43 -5.59 10.83
N ARG A 55 16.28 -4.58 10.95
CA ARG A 55 17.60 -4.70 11.57
C ARG A 55 17.44 -4.62 13.09
N ILE A 56 18.02 -5.59 13.78
CA ILE A 56 18.00 -5.72 15.25
C ILE A 56 19.29 -5.16 15.89
N TYR A 57 20.34 -5.00 15.10
CA TYR A 57 21.65 -4.50 15.53
C TYR A 57 21.85 -3.07 15.02
N HIS A 58 22.34 -2.19 15.89
CA HIS A 58 22.65 -0.81 15.57
C HIS A 58 23.86 -0.75 14.63
N ASP A 59 23.72 -0.07 13.50
CA ASP A 59 24.78 0.19 12.52
C ASP A 59 24.99 1.71 12.47
N ASP A 60 26.24 2.19 12.46
CA ASP A 60 26.54 3.64 12.49
C ASP A 60 25.96 4.39 11.28
N HIS A 61 25.61 3.68 10.21
CA HIS A 61 24.95 4.25 9.02
C HIS A 61 23.41 4.22 9.09
N HIS A 62 22.81 3.60 10.11
CA HIS A 62 21.36 3.57 10.36
C HIS A 62 20.96 4.65 11.36
N GLN A 63 20.83 5.89 10.87
CA GLN A 63 20.37 7.00 11.70
C GLN A 63 18.84 7.10 11.70
N LEU A 64 18.28 7.53 12.83
CA LEU A 64 16.84 7.78 12.97
C LEU A 64 16.41 8.90 12.02
N VAL A 65 15.54 8.59 11.07
CA VAL A 65 15.01 9.57 10.12
C VAL A 65 13.77 10.23 10.70
N THR A 66 13.90 11.49 11.14
CA THR A 66 12.80 12.29 11.74
C THR A 66 12.30 13.40 10.83
N HIS A 67 12.69 13.38 9.55
CA HIS A 67 12.32 14.38 8.55
C HIS A 67 11.42 13.80 7.45
N GLY A 68 10.66 14.65 6.76
CA GLY A 68 9.80 14.24 5.64
C GLY A 68 8.52 13.54 6.11
N VAL A 69 8.21 12.38 5.52
CA VAL A 69 6.97 11.60 5.81
C VAL A 69 6.94 11.01 7.24
N TYR A 70 8.09 10.95 7.91
CA TYR A 70 8.23 10.35 9.26
C TYR A 70 8.11 11.36 10.41
N ARG A 71 7.73 12.61 10.12
CA ARG A 71 7.48 13.63 11.15
C ARG A 71 6.03 13.59 11.64
#